data_AF-A0A1B7W627-F1
#
_entry.id   AF-A0A1B7W627-F1
#
_cell.length_a   1.000
_cell.length_b   1.000
_cell.length_c   1.000
_cell.angle_alpha   90.00
_cell.angle_beta   90.00
_cell.angle_gamma   90.00
#
_symmetry.space_group_name_H-M   'P 1'
#
loop_
_entity.id
_entity.type
_entity.pdbx_description
1 polymer ?
#
loop_
_entity_poly.entity_id
_entity_poly.type
_entity_poly.pdbx_seq_one_letter_code
_entity_poly.pdbx_strand_id
1 'polypeptide(L)'
;ATDLKNKIKVPLTYLSPSRESIYAQIKYVKNSLCLEQQQPNCLKPTTLNLSSVTAESLQAAEKMLNQTDEVASELEDKGTQSSIMGLLGQLAESRQDWNGANNYTQKALDYSRQAQAPELTYQWQWQEGRIFKAQGKNKEALNSYQTSLATLKSLRRDLVAINRDSQFNFRENTEPVYLEYVNLLLQPQEVPPEDLKLARETIDSLKLAELENFLRSACDDNSSKPVSIDEVIDKQDPNAALIYPLLLEDRFEVIVKLPQRPLTRYTSKIEKNKQDFEREIADAIPIITAKSDGTSGKKLPRIAEKLYDLIIRPGEKDLQESGVKTLVFVLDSSLQNFPMSVLSKGQENGQPKYLIEQYNIALAPSLQLV
;
A
#
# COMPACT_ATOMS: atom_id res chain seq x y z
N ALA A 1 -19.02 -26.26 -7.72
CA ALA A 1 -17.83 -25.66 -8.35
C ALA A 1 -17.33 -26.47 -9.55
N THR A 2 -17.02 -27.76 -9.40
CA THR A 2 -16.46 -28.63 -10.46
C THR A 2 -17.33 -28.74 -11.72
N ASP A 3 -18.65 -28.87 -11.57
CA ASP A 3 -19.60 -28.91 -12.70
C ASP A 3 -19.60 -27.60 -13.51
N LEU A 4 -19.55 -26.44 -12.84
CA LEU A 4 -19.48 -25.13 -13.49
C LEU A 4 -18.15 -24.91 -14.21
N LYS A 5 -17.02 -25.30 -13.59
CA LYS A 5 -15.69 -25.26 -14.22
C LYS A 5 -15.64 -26.06 -15.51
N ASN A 6 -16.22 -27.26 -15.52
CA ASN A 6 -16.24 -28.13 -16.69
C ASN A 6 -17.18 -27.61 -17.79
N LYS A 7 -18.35 -27.07 -17.41
CA LYS A 7 -19.31 -26.45 -18.36
C LYS A 7 -18.74 -25.24 -19.09
N ILE A 8 -17.84 -24.48 -18.48
CA ILE A 8 -17.18 -23.31 -19.11
C ILE A 8 -15.91 -23.71 -19.89
N LYS A 9 -15.16 -24.72 -19.44
CA LYS A 9 -13.91 -25.16 -20.09
C LYS A 9 -14.14 -25.65 -21.52
N VAL A 10 -15.19 -26.44 -21.72
CA VAL A 10 -15.45 -27.13 -23.00
C VAL A 10 -15.72 -26.13 -24.14
N PRO A 11 -16.55 -25.08 -23.98
CA PRO A 11 -16.70 -24.04 -25.02
C PRO A 11 -15.41 -23.27 -25.34
N LEU A 12 -14.55 -23.01 -24.35
CA LEU A 12 -13.34 -22.21 -24.52
C LEU A 12 -12.27 -22.88 -25.41
N THR A 13 -12.25 -24.21 -25.46
CA THR A 13 -11.31 -24.98 -26.30
C THR A 13 -11.68 -24.98 -27.79
N TYR A 14 -12.88 -24.52 -28.15
CA TYR A 14 -13.36 -24.46 -29.54
C TYR A 14 -13.43 -23.03 -30.10
N LEU A 15 -12.98 -22.03 -29.33
CA LEU A 15 -12.93 -20.67 -29.83
C LEU A 15 -11.81 -20.52 -30.86
N SER A 16 -12.12 -19.89 -31.99
CA SER A 16 -11.11 -19.49 -32.96
C SER A 16 -10.07 -18.57 -32.31
N PRO A 17 -8.78 -18.66 -32.70
CA PRO A 17 -7.74 -17.75 -32.24
C PRO A 17 -8.14 -16.28 -32.38
N SER A 18 -8.32 -15.59 -31.25
CA SER A 18 -8.59 -14.16 -31.20
C SER A 18 -8.16 -13.55 -29.85
N ARG A 19 -8.11 -12.22 -29.79
CA ARG A 19 -7.85 -11.52 -28.52
C ARG A 19 -8.91 -11.83 -27.46
N GLU A 20 -10.17 -11.93 -27.88
CA GLU A 20 -11.29 -12.27 -27.01
C GLU A 20 -11.19 -13.70 -26.48
N SER A 21 -10.80 -14.66 -27.33
CA SER A 21 -10.62 -16.05 -26.90
C SER A 21 -9.50 -16.17 -25.86
N ILE A 22 -8.40 -15.46 -26.06
CA ILE A 22 -7.29 -15.41 -25.13
C ILE A 22 -7.72 -14.78 -23.80
N TYR A 23 -8.36 -13.60 -23.84
CA TYR A 23 -8.82 -12.93 -22.62
C TYR A 23 -9.79 -13.82 -21.83
N ALA A 24 -10.69 -14.53 -22.52
CA ALA A 24 -11.61 -15.48 -21.89
C ALA A 24 -10.87 -16.64 -21.22
N GLN A 25 -9.82 -17.19 -21.84
CA GLN A 25 -8.99 -18.26 -21.26
C GLN A 25 -8.23 -17.78 -20.02
N ILE A 26 -7.59 -16.61 -20.07
CA ILE A 26 -6.90 -16.02 -18.90
C ILE A 26 -7.90 -15.82 -17.76
N LYS A 27 -9.06 -15.24 -18.03
CA LYS A 27 -10.11 -15.00 -17.04
C LYS A 27 -10.66 -16.30 -16.45
N TYR A 28 -10.82 -17.33 -17.28
CA TYR A 28 -11.22 -18.66 -16.84
C TYR A 28 -10.20 -19.27 -15.88
N VAL A 29 -8.90 -19.20 -16.19
CA VAL A 29 -7.84 -19.70 -15.31
C VAL A 29 -7.91 -18.98 -13.97
N LYS A 30 -7.89 -17.64 -13.97
CA LYS A 30 -7.94 -16.84 -12.74
C LYS A 30 -9.15 -17.19 -11.87
N ASN A 31 -10.34 -17.19 -12.46
CA ASN A 31 -11.58 -17.46 -11.73
C ASN A 31 -11.68 -18.92 -11.26
N SER A 32 -11.14 -19.88 -12.03
CA SER A 32 -11.16 -21.28 -11.66
C SER A 32 -10.31 -21.56 -10.42
N LEU A 33 -9.13 -20.97 -10.34
CA LEU A 33 -8.27 -21.09 -9.16
C LEU A 33 -8.97 -20.51 -7.92
N CYS A 34 -9.52 -19.30 -8.03
CA CYS A 34 -10.20 -18.63 -6.92
C CYS A 34 -11.51 -19.30 -6.50
N LEU A 35 -12.25 -19.90 -7.45
CA LEU A 35 -13.45 -20.68 -7.14
C LEU A 35 -13.12 -21.96 -6.36
N GLU A 36 -11.94 -22.55 -6.56
CA GLU A 36 -11.51 -23.74 -5.79
C GLU A 36 -11.37 -23.43 -4.30
N GLN A 37 -10.74 -22.29 -4.00
CA GLN A 37 -10.49 -21.85 -2.63
C GLN A 37 -11.69 -21.16 -1.98
N GLN A 38 -12.78 -20.96 -2.74
CA GLN A 38 -13.95 -20.17 -2.33
C GLN A 38 -13.60 -18.73 -1.90
N GLN A 39 -12.51 -18.19 -2.45
CA GLN A 39 -12.03 -16.85 -2.13
C GLN A 39 -12.02 -16.00 -3.41
N PRO A 40 -12.90 -14.99 -3.54
CA PRO A 40 -12.89 -14.11 -4.69
C PRO A 40 -11.56 -13.35 -4.77
N ASN A 41 -11.04 -13.15 -5.99
CA ASN A 41 -9.79 -12.43 -6.24
C ASN A 41 -8.59 -12.96 -5.42
N CYS A 42 -8.50 -14.28 -5.25
CA CYS A 42 -7.41 -14.99 -4.58
C CYS A 42 -5.99 -14.73 -5.15
N LEU A 43 -5.90 -14.24 -6.40
CA LEU A 43 -4.64 -13.92 -7.09
C LEU A 43 -4.17 -12.48 -6.84
N LYS A 44 -4.78 -11.75 -5.90
CA LYS A 44 -4.28 -10.44 -5.48
C LYS A 44 -2.84 -10.57 -4.97
N PRO A 45 -1.89 -9.76 -5.46
CA PRO A 45 -0.49 -9.89 -5.05
C PRO A 45 -0.24 -9.82 -3.54
N THR A 46 -0.95 -8.93 -2.83
CA THR A 46 -0.79 -8.72 -1.38
C THR A 46 -1.32 -9.87 -0.52
N THR A 47 -2.22 -10.69 -1.05
CA THR A 47 -2.82 -11.82 -0.35
C THR A 47 -2.63 -13.12 -1.12
N LEU A 48 -1.59 -13.19 -1.96
CA LEU A 48 -1.37 -14.31 -2.86
C LEU A 48 -1.07 -15.57 -2.06
N ASN A 49 -2.08 -16.44 -1.95
CA ASN A 49 -1.97 -17.70 -1.22
C ASN A 49 -2.83 -18.76 -1.91
N LEU A 50 -2.18 -19.65 -2.65
CA LEU A 50 -2.84 -20.75 -3.36
C LEU A 50 -2.73 -22.10 -2.62
N SER A 51 -2.48 -22.10 -1.31
CA SER A 51 -2.27 -23.33 -0.52
C SER A 51 -3.45 -24.29 -0.52
N SER A 52 -4.68 -23.81 -0.72
CA SER A 52 -5.89 -24.64 -0.82
C SER A 52 -6.27 -25.02 -2.26
N VAL A 53 -5.49 -24.60 -3.27
CA VAL A 53 -5.62 -25.09 -4.64
C VAL A 53 -4.83 -26.38 -4.80
N THR A 54 -5.44 -27.38 -5.44
CA THR A 54 -4.78 -28.66 -5.74
C THR A 54 -3.63 -28.50 -6.75
N ALA A 55 -2.62 -29.36 -6.64
CA ALA A 55 -1.50 -29.38 -7.59
C ALA A 55 -1.98 -29.65 -9.02
N GLU A 56 -3.00 -30.50 -9.18
CA GLU A 56 -3.62 -30.80 -10.47
C GLU A 56 -4.28 -29.56 -11.09
N SER A 57 -4.98 -28.75 -10.30
CA SER A 57 -5.58 -27.51 -10.78
C SER A 57 -4.54 -26.46 -11.17
N LEU A 58 -3.43 -26.36 -10.41
CA LEU A 58 -2.32 -25.48 -10.77
C LEU A 58 -1.64 -25.93 -12.07
N GLN A 59 -1.38 -27.23 -12.22
CA GLN A 59 -0.79 -27.78 -13.45
C GLN A 59 -1.72 -27.59 -14.66
N ALA A 60 -3.04 -27.77 -14.47
CA ALA A 60 -4.02 -27.53 -15.52
C ALA A 60 -4.09 -26.05 -15.92
N ALA A 61 -3.99 -25.13 -14.95
CA ALA A 61 -3.92 -23.69 -15.20
C ALA A 61 -2.68 -23.33 -16.01
N GLU A 62 -1.50 -23.80 -15.62
CA GLU A 62 -0.26 -23.54 -16.34
C GLU A 62 -0.26 -24.10 -17.76
N LYS A 63 -0.76 -25.33 -17.92
CA LYS A 63 -0.90 -25.93 -19.25
C LYS A 63 -1.78 -25.07 -20.15
N MET A 64 -2.92 -24.59 -19.64
CA MET A 64 -3.81 -23.73 -20.39
C MET A 64 -3.16 -22.38 -20.71
N LEU A 65 -2.43 -21.78 -19.76
CA LEU A 65 -1.72 -20.52 -19.98
C LEU A 65 -0.61 -20.66 -21.03
N ASN A 66 0.17 -21.73 -21.02
CA ASN A 66 1.18 -21.98 -22.04
C ASN A 66 0.55 -22.16 -23.43
N GLN A 67 -0.56 -22.89 -23.55
CA GLN A 67 -1.32 -22.99 -24.80
C GLN A 67 -1.87 -21.63 -25.24
N THR A 68 -2.31 -20.81 -24.29
CA THR A 68 -2.79 -19.46 -24.57
C THR A 68 -1.65 -18.55 -25.09
N ASP A 69 -0.43 -18.72 -24.57
CA ASP A 69 0.76 -17.97 -25.00
C ASP A 69 1.18 -18.33 -26.43
N GLU A 70 1.07 -19.60 -26.84
CA GLU A 70 1.30 -20.01 -28.23
C GLU A 70 0.39 -19.24 -29.19
N VAL A 71 -0.91 -19.17 -28.88
CA VAL A 71 -1.88 -18.40 -29.68
C VAL A 71 -1.58 -16.90 -29.65
N ALA A 72 -1.27 -16.33 -28.48
CA ALA A 72 -0.89 -14.92 -28.37
C ALA A 72 0.39 -14.60 -29.17
N SER A 73 1.33 -15.55 -29.25
CA SER A 73 2.55 -15.43 -30.04
C SER A 73 2.27 -15.43 -31.53
N GLU A 74 1.36 -16.30 -32.02
CA GLU A 74 0.93 -16.32 -33.43
C GLU A 74 0.25 -15.00 -33.85
N LEU A 75 -0.44 -14.36 -32.91
CA LEU A 75 -1.08 -13.05 -33.11
C LEU A 75 -0.14 -11.86 -32.87
N GLU A 76 1.13 -12.11 -32.53
CA GLU A 76 2.13 -11.11 -32.15
C GLU A 76 1.65 -10.16 -31.02
N ASP A 77 0.76 -10.63 -30.15
CA ASP A 77 0.12 -9.82 -29.10
C ASP A 77 0.99 -9.74 -27.84
N LYS A 78 1.97 -8.85 -27.86
CA LYS A 78 2.94 -8.70 -26.75
C LYS A 78 2.30 -8.32 -25.42
N GLY A 79 1.22 -7.52 -25.41
CA GLY A 79 0.54 -7.15 -24.17
C GLY A 79 -0.12 -8.36 -23.49
N THR A 80 -0.69 -9.24 -24.31
CA THR A 80 -1.28 -10.49 -23.84
C THR A 80 -0.22 -11.49 -23.40
N GLN A 81 0.86 -11.66 -24.17
CA GLN A 81 2.00 -12.49 -23.77
C GLN A 81 2.58 -12.02 -22.43
N SER A 82 2.70 -10.70 -22.23
CA SER A 82 3.11 -10.11 -20.95
C SER A 82 2.18 -10.51 -19.80
N SER A 83 0.87 -10.41 -20.02
CA SER A 83 -0.15 -10.77 -19.02
C SER A 83 -0.10 -12.24 -18.62
N ILE A 84 0.14 -13.13 -19.60
CA ILE A 84 0.27 -14.58 -19.37
C ILE A 84 1.54 -14.88 -18.57
N MET A 85 2.67 -14.32 -18.99
CA MET A 85 3.95 -14.50 -18.28
C MET A 85 3.89 -13.96 -16.85
N GLY A 86 3.26 -12.79 -16.65
CA GLY A 86 3.06 -12.22 -15.31
C GLY A 86 2.26 -13.15 -14.41
N LEU A 87 1.15 -13.70 -14.92
CA LEU A 87 0.32 -14.68 -14.20
C LEU A 87 1.07 -15.98 -13.91
N LEU A 88 1.83 -16.54 -14.86
CA LEU A 88 2.69 -17.70 -14.61
C LEU A 88 3.73 -17.41 -13.51
N GLY A 89 4.29 -16.19 -13.50
CA GLY A 89 5.17 -15.73 -12.44
C GLY A 89 4.47 -15.67 -11.08
N GLN A 90 3.21 -15.22 -11.01
CA GLN A 90 2.42 -15.22 -9.77
C GLN A 90 2.12 -16.65 -9.29
N LEU A 91 1.80 -17.57 -10.20
CA LEU A 91 1.60 -18.97 -9.83
C LEU A 91 2.88 -19.58 -9.25
N ALA A 92 4.03 -19.29 -9.85
CA ALA A 92 5.33 -19.71 -9.30
C ALA A 92 5.66 -19.05 -7.95
N GLU A 93 5.37 -17.74 -7.81
CA GLU A 93 5.50 -16.97 -6.56
C GLU A 93 4.67 -17.63 -5.44
N SER A 94 3.42 -18.02 -5.72
CA SER A 94 2.53 -18.67 -4.76
C SER A 94 3.02 -20.03 -4.27
N ARG A 95 3.87 -20.70 -5.05
CA ARG A 95 4.52 -21.97 -4.71
C ARG A 95 5.94 -21.78 -4.17
N GLN A 96 6.38 -20.55 -3.98
CA GLN A 96 7.73 -20.20 -3.53
C GLN A 96 8.84 -20.67 -4.50
N ASP A 97 8.50 -20.92 -5.77
CA ASP A 97 9.49 -21.13 -6.83
C ASP A 97 10.02 -19.79 -7.29
N TRP A 98 10.91 -19.20 -6.50
CA TRP A 98 11.40 -17.83 -6.73
C TRP A 98 12.20 -17.69 -8.03
N ASN A 99 12.86 -18.76 -8.48
CA ASN A 99 13.62 -18.74 -9.72
C ASN A 99 12.68 -18.78 -10.93
N GLY A 100 11.69 -19.69 -10.91
CA GLY A 100 10.64 -19.73 -11.92
C GLY A 100 9.85 -18.42 -11.97
N ALA A 101 9.46 -17.90 -10.80
CA ALA A 101 8.75 -16.64 -10.66
C ALA A 101 9.53 -15.50 -11.31
N ASN A 102 10.81 -15.32 -10.95
CA ASN A 102 11.65 -14.28 -11.55
C ASN A 102 11.77 -14.45 -13.06
N ASN A 103 12.01 -15.65 -13.57
CA ASN A 103 12.15 -15.90 -15.01
C ASN A 103 10.89 -15.51 -15.79
N TYR A 104 9.71 -15.88 -15.29
CA TYR A 104 8.44 -15.48 -15.89
C TYR A 104 8.19 -13.98 -15.78
N THR A 105 8.49 -13.36 -14.63
CA THR A 105 8.35 -11.92 -14.43
C THR A 105 9.26 -11.10 -15.34
N GLN A 106 10.51 -11.53 -15.58
CA GLN A 106 11.40 -10.88 -16.56
C GLN A 106 10.83 -10.92 -17.98
N LYS A 107 10.32 -12.08 -18.42
CA LYS A 107 9.65 -12.19 -19.73
C LYS A 107 8.42 -11.28 -19.80
N ALA A 108 7.65 -11.20 -18.71
CA ALA A 108 6.49 -10.32 -18.63
C ALA A 108 6.88 -8.84 -18.79
N LEU A 109 7.98 -8.41 -18.15
CA LEU A 109 8.55 -7.07 -18.28
C LEU A 109 9.04 -6.77 -19.70
N ASP A 110 9.72 -7.72 -20.34
CA ASP A 110 10.21 -7.53 -21.70
C ASP A 110 9.06 -7.39 -22.70
N TYR A 111 8.01 -8.21 -22.55
CA TYR A 111 6.82 -8.12 -23.38
C TYR A 111 6.00 -6.86 -23.10
N SER A 112 5.87 -6.42 -21.85
CA SER A 112 5.15 -5.18 -21.54
C SER A 112 5.84 -3.95 -22.14
N ARG A 113 7.18 -3.92 -22.14
CA ARG A 113 7.98 -2.88 -22.79
C ARG A 113 7.79 -2.88 -24.31
N GLN A 114 7.86 -4.04 -24.95
CA GLN A 114 7.61 -4.18 -26.39
C GLN A 114 6.20 -3.74 -26.79
N ALA A 115 5.22 -4.05 -25.95
CA ALA A 115 3.83 -3.62 -26.13
C ALA A 115 3.60 -2.13 -25.82
N GLN A 116 4.61 -1.42 -25.29
CA GLN A 116 4.46 -0.05 -24.76
C GLN A 116 3.29 0.03 -23.76
N ALA A 117 3.20 -0.95 -22.87
CA ALA A 117 2.15 -1.13 -21.87
C ALA A 117 2.67 -0.79 -20.46
N PRO A 118 2.82 0.50 -20.11
CA PRO A 118 3.29 0.91 -18.78
C PRO A 118 2.39 0.42 -17.64
N GLU A 119 1.08 0.29 -17.88
CA GLU A 119 0.08 -0.23 -16.93
C GLU A 119 0.30 -1.70 -16.56
N LEU A 120 0.96 -2.47 -17.42
CA LEU A 120 1.45 -3.82 -17.12
C LEU A 120 2.87 -3.77 -16.53
N THR A 121 3.72 -2.91 -17.09
CA THR A 121 5.14 -2.81 -16.72
C THR A 121 5.32 -2.54 -15.23
N TYR A 122 4.57 -1.59 -14.66
CA TYR A 122 4.71 -1.28 -13.24
C TYR A 122 4.29 -2.46 -12.34
N GLN A 123 3.28 -3.25 -12.75
CA GLN A 123 2.82 -4.42 -12.00
C GLN A 123 3.88 -5.51 -11.96
N TRP A 124 4.60 -5.71 -13.07
CA TRP A 124 5.68 -6.69 -13.13
C TRP A 124 6.95 -6.20 -12.41
N GLN A 125 7.24 -4.90 -12.41
CA GLN A 125 8.29 -4.30 -11.56
C GLN A 125 7.96 -4.50 -10.08
N TRP A 126 6.69 -4.35 -9.70
CA TRP A 126 6.25 -4.64 -8.34
C TRP A 126 6.39 -6.13 -7.99
N GLN A 127 5.98 -7.03 -8.88
CA GLN A 127 6.15 -8.47 -8.69
C GLN A 127 7.61 -8.89 -8.55
N GLU A 128 8.49 -8.33 -9.37
CA GLU A 128 9.94 -8.52 -9.26
C GLU A 128 10.45 -8.07 -7.88
N GLY A 129 9.99 -6.91 -7.40
CA GLY A 129 10.30 -6.40 -6.06
C GLY A 129 9.91 -7.37 -4.94
N ARG A 130 8.69 -7.93 -5.00
CA ARG A 130 8.24 -8.95 -4.03
C ARG A 130 9.07 -10.23 -4.09
N ILE A 131 9.41 -10.70 -5.29
CA ILE A 131 10.24 -11.89 -5.48
C ILE A 131 11.64 -11.66 -4.88
N PHE A 132 12.27 -10.52 -5.15
CA PHE A 132 13.58 -10.20 -4.56
C PHE A 132 13.51 -10.05 -3.04
N LYS A 133 12.47 -9.42 -2.52
CA LYS A 133 12.24 -9.30 -1.07
C LYS A 133 12.13 -10.68 -0.42
N ALA A 134 11.36 -11.59 -1.02
CA ALA A 134 11.22 -12.97 -0.53
C ALA A 134 12.54 -13.77 -0.57
N GLN A 135 13.44 -13.44 -1.51
CA GLN A 135 14.79 -13.99 -1.60
C GLN A 135 15.81 -13.33 -0.64
N GLY A 136 15.42 -12.31 0.13
CA GLY A 136 16.32 -11.53 0.98
C GLY A 136 17.22 -10.55 0.23
N LYS A 137 16.97 -10.34 -1.07
CA LYS A 137 17.72 -9.42 -1.95
C LYS A 137 17.14 -8.01 -1.85
N ASN A 138 17.29 -7.40 -0.67
CA ASN A 138 16.62 -6.15 -0.34
C ASN A 138 17.02 -4.98 -1.25
N LYS A 139 18.27 -4.91 -1.71
CA LYS A 139 18.73 -3.83 -2.61
C LYS A 139 18.05 -3.91 -3.98
N GLU A 140 18.00 -5.11 -4.53
CA GLU A 140 17.32 -5.41 -5.79
C GLU A 140 15.82 -5.16 -5.67
N ALA A 141 15.21 -5.60 -4.56
CA ALA A 141 13.81 -5.32 -4.27
C ALA A 141 13.50 -3.83 -4.21
N LEU A 142 14.29 -3.04 -3.47
CA LEU A 142 14.15 -1.57 -3.41
C LEU A 142 14.23 -0.93 -4.80
N ASN A 143 15.18 -1.37 -5.64
CA ASN A 143 15.28 -0.88 -7.01
C ASN A 143 14.04 -1.22 -7.86
N SER A 144 13.54 -2.46 -7.78
CA SER A 144 12.33 -2.87 -8.50
C SER A 144 11.09 -2.09 -8.03
N TYR A 145 10.91 -1.89 -6.73
CA TYR A 145 9.85 -1.03 -6.20
C TYR A 145 9.99 0.42 -6.66
N GLN A 146 11.20 1.00 -6.61
CA GLN A 146 11.46 2.37 -7.06
C GLN A 146 11.13 2.55 -8.54
N THR A 147 11.50 1.60 -9.39
CA THR A 147 11.16 1.65 -10.82
C THR A 147 9.65 1.48 -11.06
N SER A 148 8.96 0.63 -10.29
CA SER A 148 7.50 0.52 -10.30
C SER A 148 6.81 1.85 -9.96
N LEU A 149 7.27 2.52 -8.90
CA LEU A 149 6.77 3.83 -8.48
C LEU A 149 7.03 4.93 -9.53
N ALA A 150 8.19 4.89 -10.20
CA ALA A 150 8.49 5.82 -11.29
C ALA A 150 7.55 5.63 -12.49
N THR A 151 7.27 4.38 -12.88
CA THR A 151 6.29 4.06 -13.93
C THR A 151 4.89 4.51 -13.52
N LEU A 152 4.45 4.21 -12.29
CA LEU A 152 3.16 4.68 -11.74
C LEU A 152 3.03 6.20 -11.76
N LYS A 153 4.10 6.93 -11.43
CA LYS A 153 4.11 8.39 -11.48
C LYS A 153 3.86 8.91 -12.89
N SER A 154 4.46 8.29 -13.91
CA SER A 154 4.23 8.67 -15.31
C SER A 154 2.80 8.40 -15.79
N LEU A 155 2.16 7.39 -15.18
CA LEU A 155 0.82 6.91 -15.51
C LEU A 155 -0.33 7.67 -14.85
N ARG A 156 -0.08 8.59 -13.90
CA ARG A 156 -1.13 9.16 -13.04
C ARG A 156 -2.33 9.71 -13.81
N ARG A 157 -2.07 10.47 -14.88
CA ARG A 157 -3.12 11.05 -15.75
C ARG A 157 -3.90 9.98 -16.51
N ASP A 158 -3.20 8.99 -17.03
CA ASP A 158 -3.79 7.91 -17.85
C ASP A 158 -4.57 6.91 -16.99
N LEU A 159 -4.10 6.59 -15.79
CA LEU A 159 -4.80 5.70 -14.85
C LEU A 159 -6.12 6.28 -14.39
N VAL A 160 -6.19 7.60 -14.17
CA VAL A 160 -7.45 8.28 -13.85
C VAL A 160 -8.48 8.15 -14.99
N ALA A 161 -8.03 8.15 -16.24
CA ALA A 161 -8.89 7.93 -17.40
C ALA A 161 -9.34 6.46 -17.51
N ILE A 162 -8.43 5.50 -17.30
CA ILE A 162 -8.69 4.04 -17.37
C ILE A 162 -9.61 3.55 -16.23
N ASN A 163 -9.54 4.17 -15.05
CA ASN A 163 -10.36 3.80 -13.88
C ASN A 163 -11.88 4.02 -14.12
N ARG A 164 -12.27 4.76 -15.17
CA ARG A 164 -13.68 4.92 -15.56
C ARG A 164 -14.33 3.61 -16.03
N ASP A 165 -13.54 2.64 -16.48
CA ASP A 165 -14.01 1.36 -17.03
C ASP A 165 -14.13 0.22 -15.98
N SER A 166 -14.11 0.55 -14.68
CA SER A 166 -14.44 -0.32 -13.54
C SER A 166 -13.56 -1.57 -13.29
N GLN A 167 -12.44 -1.75 -14.01
CA GLN A 167 -11.56 -2.93 -13.84
C GLN A 167 -10.31 -2.65 -12.98
N PHE A 168 -9.95 -1.38 -12.79
CA PHE A 168 -8.78 -0.98 -12.00
C PHE A 168 -9.17 -0.66 -10.55
N ASN A 169 -8.54 -1.33 -9.58
CA ASN A 169 -8.73 -1.03 -8.16
C ASN A 169 -7.43 -0.51 -7.55
N PHE A 170 -7.41 0.81 -7.27
CA PHE A 170 -6.27 1.50 -6.68
C PHE A 170 -5.76 0.84 -5.39
N ARG A 171 -6.68 0.44 -4.50
CA ARG A 171 -6.34 -0.19 -3.21
C ARG A 171 -5.68 -1.56 -3.38
N GLU A 172 -5.96 -2.26 -4.48
CA GLU A 172 -5.42 -3.59 -4.73
C GLU A 172 -4.12 -3.55 -5.53
N ASN A 173 -3.99 -2.59 -6.46
CA ASN A 173 -2.94 -2.62 -7.48
C ASN A 173 -2.00 -1.40 -7.45
N THR A 174 -2.20 -0.43 -6.56
CA THR A 174 -1.38 0.79 -6.53
C THR A 174 -0.91 1.11 -5.12
N GLU A 175 -1.83 1.28 -4.18
CA GLU A 175 -1.51 1.58 -2.77
C GLU A 175 -0.45 0.63 -2.17
N PRO A 176 -0.52 -0.71 -2.40
CA PRO A 176 0.45 -1.62 -1.82
C PRO A 176 1.88 -1.41 -2.31
N VAL A 177 2.09 -0.91 -3.55
CA VAL A 177 3.43 -0.67 -4.09
C VAL A 177 4.17 0.37 -3.25
N TYR A 178 3.47 1.44 -2.87
CA TYR A 178 4.02 2.50 -2.02
C TYR A 178 4.30 1.97 -0.61
N LEU A 179 3.33 1.28 -0.01
CA LEU A 179 3.46 0.78 1.37
C LEU A 179 4.53 -0.30 1.50
N GLU A 180 4.65 -1.21 0.54
CA GLU A 180 5.69 -2.25 0.53
C GLU A 180 7.09 -1.66 0.38
N TYR A 181 7.25 -0.64 -0.48
CA TYR A 181 8.51 0.08 -0.64
C TYR A 181 8.93 0.74 0.68
N VAL A 182 8.01 1.47 1.32
CA VAL A 182 8.27 2.13 2.60
C VAL A 182 8.54 1.12 3.72
N ASN A 183 7.78 0.01 3.76
CA ASN A 183 8.03 -1.05 4.72
C ASN A 183 9.44 -1.63 4.58
N LEU A 184 9.93 -1.78 3.34
CA LEU A 184 11.27 -2.28 3.07
C LEU A 184 12.36 -1.26 3.43
N LEU A 185 12.16 0.03 3.09
CA LEU A 185 13.06 1.13 3.49
C LEU A 185 13.21 1.22 5.02
N LEU A 186 12.10 1.06 5.74
CA LEU A 186 12.05 1.17 7.20
C LEU A 186 12.25 -0.17 7.93
N GLN A 187 12.67 -1.21 7.23
CA GLN A 187 12.92 -2.52 7.83
C GLN A 187 14.21 -2.57 8.69
N PRO A 188 15.34 -1.95 8.28
CA PRO A 188 16.56 -1.98 9.07
C PRO A 188 16.40 -1.35 10.46
N GLN A 189 17.15 -1.85 11.44
CA GLN A 189 17.14 -1.27 12.79
C GLN A 189 17.72 0.16 12.79
N GLU A 190 18.80 0.38 12.04
CA GLU A 190 19.34 1.71 11.77
C GLU A 190 18.95 2.10 10.34
N VAL A 191 18.07 3.10 10.22
CA VAL A 191 17.62 3.59 8.91
C VAL A 191 18.37 4.89 8.63
N PRO A 192 19.04 4.99 7.48
CA PRO A 192 19.71 6.23 7.09
C PRO A 192 18.73 7.42 7.00
N PRO A 193 19.15 8.65 7.34
CA PRO A 193 18.29 9.83 7.27
C PRO A 193 17.65 10.06 5.88
N GLU A 194 18.36 9.70 4.82
CA GLU A 194 17.87 9.74 3.44
C GLU A 194 16.68 8.81 3.21
N ASP A 195 16.70 7.62 3.81
CA ASP A 195 15.61 6.64 3.69
C ASP A 195 14.39 7.07 4.52
N LEU A 196 14.58 7.75 5.66
CA LEU A 196 13.49 8.38 6.42
C LEU A 196 12.81 9.50 5.59
N LYS A 197 13.62 10.28 4.88
CA LYS A 197 13.10 11.31 3.97
C LYS A 197 12.35 10.67 2.80
N LEU A 198 12.92 9.66 2.18
CA LEU A 198 12.33 8.95 1.05
C LEU A 198 11.03 8.22 1.42
N ALA A 199 10.97 7.62 2.61
CA ALA A 199 9.76 7.02 3.15
C ALA A 199 8.63 8.05 3.27
N ARG A 200 8.91 9.20 3.89
CA ARG A 200 7.98 10.33 4.02
C ARG A 200 7.49 10.85 2.66
N GLU A 201 8.40 11.06 1.71
CA GLU A 201 8.07 11.52 0.35
C GLU A 201 7.23 10.50 -0.44
N THR A 202 7.47 9.21 -0.21
CA THR A 202 6.70 8.12 -0.84
C THR A 202 5.27 8.10 -0.32
N ILE A 203 5.05 8.19 0.99
CA ILE A 203 3.69 8.22 1.56
C ILE A 203 2.95 9.50 1.15
N ASP A 204 3.63 10.64 1.07
CA ASP A 204 3.03 11.86 0.53
C ASP A 204 2.65 11.73 -0.94
N SER A 205 3.48 11.06 -1.75
CA SER A 205 3.15 10.73 -3.14
C SER A 205 1.95 9.78 -3.25
N LEU A 206 1.82 8.85 -2.29
CA LEU A 206 0.65 7.97 -2.18
C LEU A 206 -0.62 8.79 -1.90
N LYS A 207 -0.59 9.72 -0.94
CA LYS A 207 -1.75 10.58 -0.62
C LYS A 207 -2.21 11.41 -1.81
N LEU A 208 -1.27 11.94 -2.59
CA LEU A 208 -1.60 12.63 -3.84
C LEU A 208 -2.32 11.68 -4.81
N ALA A 209 -1.79 10.48 -5.01
CA ALA A 209 -2.40 9.49 -5.89
C ALA A 209 -3.79 9.03 -5.39
N GLU A 210 -3.99 8.91 -4.08
CA GLU A 210 -5.31 8.66 -3.47
C GLU A 210 -6.31 9.78 -3.77
N LEU A 211 -5.88 11.05 -3.64
CA LEU A 211 -6.70 12.22 -3.93
C LEU A 211 -7.10 12.28 -5.41
N GLU A 212 -6.15 12.07 -6.32
CA GLU A 212 -6.42 12.03 -7.77
C GLU A 212 -7.39 10.92 -8.13
N ASN A 213 -7.22 9.73 -7.52
CA ASN A 213 -8.13 8.61 -7.66
C ASN A 213 -9.54 8.94 -7.12
N PHE A 214 -9.64 9.62 -5.99
CA PHE A 214 -10.91 10.05 -5.42
C PHE A 214 -11.64 11.10 -6.29
N LEU A 215 -10.91 12.12 -6.73
CA LEU A 215 -11.44 13.21 -7.57
C LEU A 215 -11.68 12.77 -9.02
N ARG A 216 -11.10 11.64 -9.45
CA ARG A 216 -11.07 11.18 -10.84
C ARG A 216 -10.52 12.25 -11.79
N SER A 217 -9.54 13.01 -11.29
CA SER A 217 -8.82 14.04 -12.01
C SER A 217 -7.37 14.05 -11.52
N ALA A 218 -6.43 14.24 -12.43
CA ALA A 218 -5.06 14.54 -12.03
C ALA A 218 -5.00 15.96 -11.44
N CYS A 219 -4.14 16.15 -10.44
CA CYS A 219 -3.83 17.47 -9.91
C CYS A 219 -2.83 18.17 -10.85
N ASP A 220 -2.95 19.49 -10.99
CA ASP A 220 -2.01 20.26 -11.81
C ASP A 220 -0.72 20.54 -11.03
N ASP A 221 0.34 19.79 -11.38
CA ASP A 221 1.70 19.93 -10.82
C ASP A 221 2.34 21.32 -11.00
N ASN A 222 1.71 22.22 -11.77
CA ASN A 222 2.28 23.51 -12.18
C ASN A 222 1.75 24.73 -11.38
N SER A 223 0.89 24.52 -10.39
CA SER A 223 0.08 25.62 -9.83
C SER A 223 0.67 26.31 -8.59
N SER A 224 1.73 25.77 -7.97
CA SER A 224 2.36 26.41 -6.80
C SER A 224 3.78 25.93 -6.54
N LYS A 225 4.55 26.73 -5.78
CA LYS A 225 5.85 26.33 -5.27
C LYS A 225 5.63 25.66 -3.91
N PRO A 226 5.84 24.34 -3.78
CA PRO A 226 5.60 23.66 -2.52
C PRO A 226 6.51 24.22 -1.43
N VAL A 227 5.93 24.60 -0.29
CA VAL A 227 6.69 24.95 0.93
C VAL A 227 6.87 23.69 1.76
N SER A 228 8.12 23.35 2.09
CA SER A 228 8.43 22.20 2.93
C SER A 228 8.10 22.48 4.39
N ILE A 229 7.32 21.61 5.02
CA ILE A 229 6.99 21.72 6.44
C ILE A 229 8.22 21.64 7.34
N ASP A 230 9.25 20.92 6.92
CA ASP A 230 10.54 20.85 7.63
C ASP A 230 11.19 22.24 7.68
N GLU A 231 11.13 23.01 6.59
CA GLU A 231 11.64 24.39 6.55
C GLU A 231 10.83 25.34 7.42
N VAL A 232 9.51 25.16 7.49
CA VAL A 232 8.64 25.94 8.38
C VAL A 232 9.02 25.69 9.83
N ILE A 233 9.20 24.42 10.23
CA ILE A 233 9.63 24.05 11.58
C ILE A 233 11.03 24.58 11.90
N ASP A 234 11.96 24.48 10.96
CA ASP A 234 13.34 24.91 11.21
C ASP A 234 13.48 26.44 11.24
N LYS A 235 12.74 27.19 10.41
CA LYS A 235 12.98 28.63 10.19
C LYS A 235 11.87 29.55 10.71
N GLN A 236 10.62 29.09 10.78
CA GLN A 236 9.46 29.95 11.04
C GLN A 236 8.79 29.66 12.38
N ASP A 237 8.65 28.39 12.76
CA ASP A 237 8.07 27.98 14.05
C ASP A 237 8.97 26.96 14.77
N PRO A 238 10.04 27.43 15.45
CA PRO A 238 10.92 26.57 16.22
C PRO A 238 10.28 26.03 17.52
N ASN A 239 9.00 26.30 17.76
CA ASN A 239 8.24 25.70 18.87
C ASN A 239 7.33 24.54 18.39
N ALA A 240 7.37 24.19 17.10
CA ALA A 240 6.61 23.09 16.54
C ALA A 240 7.47 21.84 16.31
N ALA A 241 6.86 20.67 16.43
CA ALA A 241 7.41 19.40 15.97
C ALA A 241 6.46 18.77 14.94
N LEU A 242 7.02 18.15 13.92
CA LEU A 242 6.26 17.30 13.00
C LEU A 242 6.18 15.89 13.56
N ILE A 243 4.98 15.33 13.60
CA ILE A 243 4.74 13.93 13.93
C ILE A 243 4.15 13.26 12.68
N TYR A 244 4.88 12.30 12.10
CA TYR A 244 4.47 11.55 10.91
C TYR A 244 4.27 10.07 11.27
N PRO A 245 3.10 9.70 11.82
CA PRO A 245 2.78 8.31 12.12
C PRO A 245 2.42 7.54 10.85
N LEU A 246 2.98 6.34 10.72
CA LEU A 246 2.72 5.42 9.63
C LEU A 246 2.42 4.02 10.17
N LEU A 247 1.22 3.52 9.89
CA LEU A 247 0.80 2.16 10.17
C LEU A 247 1.22 1.22 9.02
N LEU A 248 2.28 0.45 9.28
CA LEU A 248 2.71 -0.67 8.44
C LEU A 248 2.01 -1.97 8.85
N GLU A 249 2.33 -3.08 8.19
CA GLU A 249 1.64 -4.37 8.36
C GLU A 249 1.63 -4.88 9.81
N ASP A 250 2.73 -4.65 10.54
CA ASP A 250 3.00 -5.22 11.86
C ASP A 250 3.46 -4.18 12.91
N ARG A 251 3.58 -2.90 12.54
CA ARG A 251 4.11 -1.85 13.41
C ARG A 251 3.69 -0.44 12.99
N PHE A 252 3.79 0.48 13.94
CA PHE A 252 3.90 1.91 13.69
C PHE A 252 5.35 2.31 13.49
N GLU A 253 5.58 3.11 12.46
CA GLU A 253 6.79 3.93 12.32
C GLU A 253 6.38 5.39 12.51
N VAL A 254 6.98 6.06 13.48
CA VAL A 254 6.74 7.48 13.75
C VAL A 254 8.00 8.24 13.41
N ILE A 255 7.94 9.01 12.31
CA ILE A 255 9.06 9.86 11.90
C ILE A 255 8.80 11.26 12.45
N VAL A 256 9.71 11.74 13.29
CA VAL A 256 9.61 13.02 13.99
C VAL A 256 10.64 13.99 13.45
N LYS A 257 10.20 15.21 13.14
CA LYS A 257 11.07 16.36 12.87
C LYS A 257 10.97 17.34 14.04
N LEU A 258 12.07 17.47 14.76
CA LEU A 258 12.26 18.53 15.76
C LEU A 258 13.02 19.72 15.13
N PRO A 259 12.81 20.94 15.63
CA PRO A 259 13.52 22.13 15.16
C PRO A 259 15.04 21.94 15.21
N GLN A 260 15.71 22.23 14.10
CA GLN A 260 17.18 22.19 13.96
C GLN A 260 17.82 20.83 14.28
N ARG A 261 17.03 19.74 14.26
CA ARG A 261 17.50 18.36 14.46
C ARG A 261 17.26 17.51 13.22
N PRO A 262 18.05 16.44 13.01
CA PRO A 262 17.76 15.44 11.99
C PRO A 262 16.46 14.70 12.29
N LEU A 263 15.93 14.01 11.28
CA LEU A 263 14.75 13.15 11.44
C LEU A 263 15.06 12.04 12.43
N THR A 264 14.13 11.80 13.34
CA THR A 264 14.21 10.69 14.31
C THR A 264 13.06 9.73 14.04
N ARG A 265 13.34 8.43 14.13
CA ARG A 265 12.34 7.38 13.93
C ARG A 265 12.08 6.66 15.25
N TYR A 266 10.82 6.41 15.54
CA TYR A 266 10.42 5.49 16.60
C TYR A 266 9.54 4.38 16.04
N THR A 267 9.80 3.16 16.49
CA THR A 267 9.10 1.97 16.01
C THR A 267 8.34 1.32 17.16
N SER A 268 7.06 1.04 16.95
CA SER A 268 6.18 0.42 17.96
C SER A 268 5.39 -0.73 17.33
N LYS A 269 5.52 -1.94 17.84
CA LYS A 269 4.78 -3.11 17.31
C LYS A 269 3.30 -3.02 17.63
N ILE A 270 2.46 -3.46 16.69
CA ILE A 270 1.03 -3.68 16.96
C ILE A 270 0.80 -5.13 17.38
N GLU A 271 -0.15 -5.35 18.30
CA GLU A 271 -0.43 -6.68 18.87
C GLU A 271 -1.19 -7.60 17.91
N LYS A 272 -1.97 -7.01 16.99
CA LYS A 272 -2.80 -7.69 15.99
C LYS A 272 -2.26 -7.36 14.59
N ASN A 273 -2.86 -7.94 13.56
CA ASN A 273 -2.60 -7.51 12.18
C ASN A 273 -3.15 -6.09 11.92
N LYS A 274 -2.61 -5.42 10.89
CA LYS A 274 -3.01 -4.07 10.46
C LYS A 274 -4.54 -3.92 10.29
N GLN A 275 -5.21 -4.85 9.61
CA GLN A 275 -6.65 -4.73 9.29
C GLN A 275 -7.53 -4.71 10.54
N ASP A 276 -7.23 -5.55 11.53
CA ASP A 276 -7.95 -5.56 12.80
C ASP A 276 -7.70 -4.27 13.59
N PHE A 277 -6.49 -3.72 13.49
CA PHE A 277 -6.14 -2.47 14.16
C PHE A 277 -6.83 -1.27 13.51
N GLU A 278 -6.86 -1.21 12.17
CA GLU A 278 -7.62 -0.19 11.43
C GLU A 278 -9.11 -0.24 11.76
N ARG A 279 -9.68 -1.44 11.95
CA ARG A 279 -11.06 -1.60 12.41
C ARG A 279 -11.26 -1.08 13.83
N GLU A 280 -10.33 -1.34 14.74
CA GLU A 280 -10.38 -0.81 16.11
C GLU A 280 -10.36 0.73 16.13
N ILE A 281 -9.57 1.36 15.25
CA ILE A 281 -9.56 2.81 15.05
C ILE A 281 -10.92 3.28 14.51
N ALA A 282 -11.41 2.65 13.44
CA ALA A 282 -12.64 3.04 12.78
C ALA A 282 -13.87 2.94 13.70
N ASP A 283 -13.97 1.88 14.49
CA ASP A 283 -15.07 1.64 15.43
C ASP A 283 -15.09 2.66 16.59
N ALA A 284 -13.93 3.25 16.91
CA ALA A 284 -13.81 4.26 17.96
C ALA A 284 -14.22 5.66 17.52
N ILE A 285 -14.10 6.00 16.23
CA ILE A 285 -14.41 7.35 15.72
C ILE A 285 -15.84 7.77 16.09
N PRO A 286 -16.90 7.00 15.82
CA PRO A 286 -18.26 7.38 16.19
C PRO A 286 -18.46 7.56 17.70
N ILE A 287 -17.71 6.84 18.53
CA ILE A 287 -17.79 6.95 19.99
C ILE A 287 -17.22 8.30 20.44
N ILE A 288 -16.11 8.72 19.84
CA ILE A 288 -15.41 9.98 20.15
C ILE A 288 -16.19 11.18 19.60
N THR A 289 -16.77 11.07 18.40
CA THR A 289 -17.45 12.19 17.72
C THR A 289 -18.94 12.29 18.03
N ALA A 290 -19.54 11.30 18.70
CA ALA A 290 -20.95 11.35 19.08
C ALA A 290 -21.20 12.52 20.05
N LYS A 291 -22.24 13.32 19.78
CA LYS A 291 -22.74 14.32 20.73
C LYS A 291 -23.02 13.64 22.07
N SER A 292 -22.40 14.13 23.13
CA SER A 292 -22.70 13.70 24.50
C SER A 292 -24.15 14.09 24.81
N ASP A 293 -24.97 13.11 25.18
CA ASP A 293 -26.34 13.31 25.67
C ASP A 293 -26.37 13.69 27.16
N GLY A 294 -25.20 13.93 27.77
CA GLY A 294 -25.07 14.33 29.16
C GLY A 294 -25.39 13.23 30.19
N THR A 295 -25.87 12.07 29.74
CA THR A 295 -26.29 10.95 30.59
C THR A 295 -25.37 9.74 30.50
N SER A 296 -24.54 9.67 29.46
CA SER A 296 -23.56 8.60 29.28
C SER A 296 -22.16 9.11 29.63
N GLY A 297 -21.62 8.71 30.79
CA GLY A 297 -20.19 8.79 31.09
C GLY A 297 -19.40 7.87 30.16
N LYS A 298 -19.32 8.22 28.86
CA LYS A 298 -18.63 7.42 27.85
C LYS A 298 -17.16 7.39 28.21
N LYS A 299 -16.70 6.26 28.75
CA LYS A 299 -15.29 5.96 28.93
C LYS A 299 -14.62 6.15 27.58
N LEU A 300 -13.52 6.93 27.57
CA LEU A 300 -12.69 7.11 26.40
C LEU A 300 -12.37 5.73 25.78
N PRO A 301 -12.47 5.55 24.46
CA PRO A 301 -12.08 4.30 23.84
C PRO A 301 -10.63 3.96 24.20
N ARG A 302 -10.39 2.71 24.61
CA ARG A 302 -9.05 2.17 24.95
C ARG A 302 -8.02 2.42 23.83
N ILE A 303 -8.49 2.53 22.58
CA ILE A 303 -7.65 2.83 21.43
C ILE A 303 -6.95 4.20 21.55
N ALA A 304 -7.50 5.18 22.27
CA ALA A 304 -6.86 6.49 22.44
C ALA A 304 -5.60 6.42 23.32
N GLU A 305 -5.61 5.57 24.35
CA GLU A 305 -4.42 5.27 25.15
C GLU A 305 -3.42 4.43 24.35
N LYS A 306 -3.93 3.42 23.62
CA LYS A 306 -3.09 2.56 22.78
C LYS A 306 -2.37 3.36 21.67
N LEU A 307 -3.06 4.29 21.00
CA LEU A 307 -2.44 5.15 19.99
C LEU A 307 -1.45 6.14 20.61
N TYR A 308 -1.69 6.64 21.83
CA TYR A 308 -0.68 7.43 22.55
C TYR A 308 0.60 6.62 22.77
N ASP A 309 0.45 5.37 23.21
CA ASP A 309 1.57 4.47 23.50
C ASP A 309 2.37 4.09 22.24
N LEU A 310 1.69 3.97 21.11
CA LEU A 310 2.32 3.62 19.83
C LEU A 310 2.95 4.83 19.14
N ILE A 311 2.31 6.01 19.23
CA ILE A 311 2.68 7.20 18.44
C ILE A 311 3.54 8.19 19.23
N ILE A 312 3.17 8.49 20.49
CA ILE A 312 3.76 9.60 21.25
C ILE A 312 4.77 9.11 22.28
N ARG A 313 4.42 8.08 23.05
CA ARG A 313 5.22 7.59 24.17
C ARG A 313 6.69 7.28 23.80
N PRO A 314 7.02 6.68 22.64
CA PRO A 314 8.41 6.39 22.30
C PRO A 314 9.30 7.64 22.16
N GLY A 315 8.74 8.75 21.68
CA GLY A 315 9.44 10.02 21.48
C GLY A 315 9.13 11.09 22.53
N GLU A 316 8.36 10.76 23.57
CA GLU A 316 7.86 11.74 24.55
C GLU A 316 8.99 12.52 25.24
N LYS A 317 10.08 11.82 25.59
CA LYS A 317 11.24 12.44 26.23
C LYS A 317 11.90 13.47 25.32
N ASP A 318 12.10 13.13 24.05
CA ASP A 318 12.72 14.03 23.07
C ASP A 318 11.84 15.25 22.78
N LEU A 319 10.52 15.07 22.74
CA LEU A 319 9.55 16.17 22.65
C LEU A 319 9.67 17.10 23.87
N GLN A 320 9.72 16.56 25.08
CA GLN A 320 9.86 17.34 26.31
C GLN A 320 11.19 18.10 26.36
N GLU A 321 12.30 17.44 26.05
CA GLU A 321 13.65 18.04 26.04
C GLU A 321 13.83 19.10 24.96
N SER A 322 13.10 18.97 23.84
CA SER A 322 13.10 20.00 22.79
C SER A 322 12.32 21.26 23.16
N GLY A 323 11.42 21.18 24.14
CA GLY A 323 10.61 22.32 24.60
C GLY A 323 9.48 22.74 23.66
N VAL A 324 9.21 21.98 22.60
CA VAL A 324 8.14 22.27 21.63
C VAL A 324 6.77 22.34 22.32
N LYS A 325 5.91 23.20 21.79
CA LYS A 325 4.54 23.45 22.29
C LYS A 325 3.47 23.07 21.28
N THR A 326 3.83 22.89 20.01
CA THR A 326 2.90 22.52 18.95
C THR A 326 3.31 21.19 18.33
N LEU A 327 2.37 20.27 18.20
CA LEU A 327 2.54 19.03 17.45
C LEU A 327 1.74 19.15 16.16
N VAL A 328 2.45 19.15 15.03
CA VAL A 328 1.86 19.16 13.69
C VAL A 328 1.84 17.73 13.19
N PHE A 329 0.65 17.17 13.01
CA PHE A 329 0.49 15.81 12.53
C PHE A 329 0.25 15.79 11.03
N VAL A 330 0.99 14.91 10.35
CA VAL A 330 0.69 14.53 8.96
C VAL A 330 0.31 13.05 8.97
N LEU A 331 -0.99 12.80 8.93
CA LEU A 331 -1.57 11.49 9.23
C LEU A 331 -1.68 10.61 7.99
N ASP A 332 -1.40 9.32 8.12
CA ASP A 332 -1.72 8.33 7.09
C ASP A 332 -3.23 8.09 6.95
N SER A 333 -3.64 7.37 5.91
CA SER A 333 -5.04 7.11 5.56
C SER A 333 -5.85 6.46 6.69
N SER A 334 -5.21 5.66 7.55
CA SER A 334 -5.86 4.97 8.67
C SER A 334 -6.19 5.93 9.84
N LEU A 335 -5.39 6.99 10.01
CA LEU A 335 -5.51 7.93 11.10
C LEU A 335 -6.16 9.26 10.71
N GLN A 336 -6.34 9.56 9.42
CA GLN A 336 -6.86 10.84 8.92
C GLN A 336 -8.15 11.32 9.62
N ASN A 337 -9.04 10.40 10.01
CA ASN A 337 -10.31 10.72 10.65
C ASN A 337 -10.27 10.59 12.19
N PHE A 338 -9.13 10.19 12.77
CA PHE A 338 -8.98 10.07 14.21
C PHE A 338 -8.50 11.40 14.82
N PRO A 339 -9.22 11.95 15.82
CA PRO A 339 -8.82 13.23 16.41
C PRO A 339 -7.59 13.06 17.33
N MET A 340 -6.41 13.46 16.87
CA MET A 340 -5.15 13.34 17.65
C MET A 340 -5.18 14.05 19.00
N SER A 341 -6.06 15.04 19.18
CA SER A 341 -6.26 15.73 20.45
C SER A 341 -6.72 14.81 21.58
N VAL A 342 -7.41 13.70 21.28
CA VAL A 342 -7.96 12.79 22.30
C VAL A 342 -7.00 11.69 22.73
N LEU A 343 -5.81 11.61 22.13
CA LEU A 343 -4.77 10.68 22.58
C LEU A 343 -4.50 10.92 24.07
N SER A 344 -4.39 9.84 24.85
CA SER A 344 -4.33 9.94 26.31
C SER A 344 -3.12 9.19 26.85
N LYS A 345 -2.36 9.84 27.74
CA LYS A 345 -1.23 9.19 28.44
C LYS A 345 -1.68 8.14 29.46
N GLY A 346 -2.99 8.08 29.73
CA GLY A 346 -3.62 7.30 30.79
C GLY A 346 -4.42 8.22 31.72
N GLN A 347 -4.77 7.70 32.90
CA GLN A 347 -5.56 8.44 33.88
C GLN A 347 -4.69 9.02 35.00
N GLU A 348 -4.94 10.28 35.33
CA GLU A 348 -4.37 10.97 36.48
C GLU A 348 -5.54 11.45 37.36
N ASN A 349 -5.58 11.04 38.63
CA ASN A 349 -6.68 11.34 39.57
C ASN A 349 -8.09 10.93 39.06
N GLY A 350 -8.16 9.85 38.27
CA GLY A 350 -9.41 9.34 37.71
C GLY A 350 -9.91 10.12 36.48
N GLN A 351 -9.14 11.09 35.97
CA GLN A 351 -9.42 11.80 34.73
C GLN A 351 -8.37 11.43 33.66
N PRO A 352 -8.77 11.20 32.41
CA PRO A 352 -7.81 11.00 31.31
C PRO A 352 -7.01 12.28 31.08
N LYS A 353 -5.70 12.15 30.88
CA LYS A 353 -4.81 13.26 30.54
C LYS A 353 -4.59 13.31 29.04
N TYR A 354 -5.30 14.23 28.38
CA TYR A 354 -5.29 14.32 26.92
C TYR A 354 -4.05 15.02 26.37
N LEU A 355 -3.67 14.69 25.14
CA LEU A 355 -2.53 15.29 24.45
C LEU A 355 -2.72 16.80 24.24
N ILE A 356 -3.96 17.23 23.98
CA ILE A 356 -4.32 18.65 23.81
C ILE A 356 -4.09 19.50 25.08
N GLU A 357 -4.02 18.88 26.26
CA GLU A 357 -3.69 19.60 27.51
C GLU A 357 -2.21 19.94 27.61
N GLN A 358 -1.36 19.26 26.84
CA GLN A 358 0.10 19.42 26.87
C GLN A 358 0.64 20.18 25.67
N TYR A 359 0.00 20.05 24.51
CA TYR A 359 0.46 20.63 23.25
C TYR A 359 -0.71 21.23 22.46
N ASN A 360 -0.42 22.30 21.72
CA ASN A 360 -1.25 22.72 20.60
C ASN A 360 -1.20 21.64 19.52
N ILE A 361 -2.35 21.27 18.96
CA ILE A 361 -2.43 20.22 17.95
C ILE A 361 -2.83 20.84 16.62
N ALA A 362 -2.01 20.62 15.59
CA ALA A 362 -2.29 21.03 14.22
C ALA A 362 -2.27 19.81 13.30
N LEU A 363 -3.02 19.90 12.20
CA LEU A 363 -3.07 18.88 11.17
C LEU A 363 -2.60 19.49 9.85
N ALA A 364 -1.67 18.82 9.19
CA ALA A 364 -1.24 19.16 7.84
C ALA A 364 -1.61 17.99 6.90
N PRO A 365 -2.21 18.27 5.73
CA PRO A 365 -2.62 17.22 4.80
C PRO A 365 -1.41 16.50 4.17
N SER A 366 -0.30 17.21 3.99
CA SER A 366 0.94 16.78 3.36
C SER A 366 2.15 17.50 3.96
N LEU A 367 3.37 17.00 3.68
CA LEU A 367 4.64 17.63 4.03
C LEU A 367 4.96 18.85 3.16
N GLN A 368 4.25 18.98 2.04
CA GLN A 368 4.33 20.11 1.14
C GLN A 368 3.03 20.88 1.18
N LEU A 369 3.10 22.17 1.49
CA LEU A 369 1.98 23.09 1.40
C LEU A 369 1.99 23.72 0.00
N VAL A 370 0.88 23.55 -0.71
CA VAL A 370 0.61 24.10 -2.06
C VAL A 370 0.06 25.51 -1.93
#